data_AF-A0A2R4LZ75-F1
#
_entry.id   AF-A0A2R4LZ75-F1
#
_cell.length_a   1.000
_cell.length_b   1.000
_cell.length_c   1.000
_cell.angle_alpha   90.00
_cell.angle_beta   90.00
_cell.angle_gamma   90.00
#
_symmetry.space_group_name_H-M   'P 1'
#
loop_
_entity.id
_entity.type
_entity.pdbx_description
1 polymer ?
#
loop_
_entity_poly.entity_id
_entity_poly.type
_entity_poly.pdbx_seq_one_letter_code
_entity_poly.pdbx_strand_id
1 'polypeptide(L)'
;MAVAPVMRPDPNGTAFLPLPSDRVGMPAFSDRAFDAWFTGQRAPDLPADQPLYGYGLYGEQRSVYMADQYRDASGPEPRSRHLGIDIFAPAGTMVCAPLAGRVHRVAYNADPLDYGHTVILEHRTAEGLPFWTLYGHLGVPLPALAEGADIAIGQDIAPLGDWHENGGWAPHLHFQIITSLLTQTGGNFFGVGHDSLWPVWSTISPDPNLILRLPNAAFGLKGL
;
A
#
# COMPACT_ATOMS: atom_id res chain seq x y z
N MET A 1 -14.17 -12.99 11.05
CA MET A 1 -13.66 -11.89 11.89
C MET A 1 -14.24 -10.57 11.37
N ALA A 2 -14.61 -9.64 12.25
CA ALA A 2 -14.99 -8.29 11.84
C ALA A 2 -13.77 -7.59 11.23
N VAL A 3 -13.97 -6.75 10.21
CA VAL A 3 -12.90 -5.99 9.54
C VAL A 3 -13.36 -4.55 9.44
N ALA A 4 -12.54 -3.63 9.94
CA ALA A 4 -12.78 -2.20 9.81
C ALA A 4 -12.18 -1.66 8.50
N PRO A 5 -12.63 -0.50 8.01
CA PRO A 5 -11.98 0.18 6.90
C PRO A 5 -10.50 0.47 7.20
N VAL A 6 -9.64 0.30 6.20
CA VAL A 6 -8.21 0.60 6.33
C VAL A 6 -7.93 2.11 6.28
N MET A 7 -8.87 2.90 5.76
CA MET A 7 -8.75 4.35 5.65
C MET A 7 -10.07 5.03 6.00
N ARG A 8 -10.00 6.33 6.32
CA ARG A 8 -11.16 7.21 6.46
C ARG A 8 -11.02 8.41 5.52
N PRO A 9 -12.00 8.63 4.61
CA PRO A 9 -13.19 7.81 4.35
C PRO A 9 -12.92 6.36 3.90
N ASP A 10 -13.88 5.46 4.15
CA ASP A 10 -13.78 4.03 3.81
C ASP A 10 -13.64 3.83 2.30
N PRO A 11 -12.54 3.20 1.82
CA PRO A 11 -12.32 2.89 0.41
C PRO A 11 -13.48 2.17 -0.29
N ASN A 12 -14.29 1.38 0.43
CA ASN A 12 -15.44 0.68 -0.13
C ASN A 12 -16.62 1.60 -0.46
N GLY A 13 -16.66 2.80 0.10
CA GLY A 13 -17.68 3.82 -0.13
C GLY A 13 -17.26 4.92 -1.11
N THR A 14 -16.02 4.89 -1.63
CA THR A 14 -15.51 5.95 -2.51
C THR A 14 -15.79 5.66 -3.97
N ALA A 15 -15.78 6.70 -4.79
CA ALA A 15 -15.50 6.49 -6.21
C ALA A 15 -14.07 5.97 -6.37
N PHE A 16 -13.82 5.27 -7.46
CA PHE A 16 -12.52 4.65 -7.68
C PHE A 16 -12.03 4.72 -9.12
N LEU A 17 -10.71 4.68 -9.24
CA LEU A 17 -10.01 4.63 -10.50
C LEU A 17 -8.93 3.54 -10.46
N PRO A 18 -9.02 2.49 -11.30
CA PRO A 18 -7.92 1.55 -11.48
C PRO A 18 -6.70 2.28 -12.08
N LEU A 19 -5.53 2.07 -11.48
CA LEU A 19 -4.27 2.69 -11.87
C LEU A 19 -3.22 1.62 -12.17
N PRO A 20 -3.38 0.83 -13.26
CA PRO A 20 -2.26 0.02 -13.73
C PRO A 20 -1.13 0.95 -14.20
N SER A 21 0.09 0.66 -13.78
CA SER A 21 1.34 1.35 -14.07
C SER A 21 1.65 1.51 -15.56
N ASP A 22 1.06 0.70 -16.44
CA ASP A 22 1.18 0.78 -17.89
C ASP A 22 0.05 1.60 -18.56
N ARG A 23 -0.82 2.25 -17.77
CA ARG A 23 -1.93 3.06 -18.27
C ARG A 23 -1.43 4.18 -19.18
N VAL A 24 -1.87 4.14 -20.43
CA VAL A 24 -1.50 5.15 -21.44
C VAL A 24 -1.91 6.56 -20.98
N GLY A 25 -0.95 7.48 -21.03
CA GLY A 25 -1.14 8.89 -20.70
C GLY A 25 -1.16 9.20 -19.20
N MET A 26 -0.93 8.20 -18.34
CA MET A 26 -0.73 8.40 -16.90
C MET A 26 0.74 8.73 -16.61
N PRO A 27 1.06 9.84 -15.92
CA PRO A 27 2.41 10.08 -15.41
C PRO A 27 2.83 8.98 -14.42
N ALA A 28 4.13 8.75 -14.25
CA ALA A 28 4.61 7.83 -13.23
C ALA A 28 4.15 8.27 -11.83
N PHE A 29 3.95 7.31 -10.91
CA PHE A 29 3.56 7.65 -9.53
C PHE A 29 4.60 8.49 -8.78
N SER A 30 5.85 8.54 -9.26
CA SER A 30 6.91 9.40 -8.74
C SER A 30 7.07 10.74 -9.49
N ASP A 31 6.23 11.01 -10.50
CA ASP A 31 6.19 12.28 -11.22
C ASP A 31 5.14 13.20 -10.58
N ARG A 32 5.54 14.42 -10.21
CA ARG A 32 4.66 15.45 -9.63
C ARG A 32 3.47 15.80 -10.52
N ALA A 33 3.56 15.58 -11.83
CA ALA A 33 2.45 15.77 -12.76
C ALA A 33 1.30 14.77 -12.52
N PHE A 34 1.55 13.66 -11.82
CA PHE A 34 0.54 12.65 -11.50
C PHE A 34 -0.63 13.24 -10.71
N ASP A 35 -0.39 14.11 -9.72
CA ASP A 35 -1.44 14.68 -8.87
C ASP A 35 -2.48 15.48 -9.70
N ALA A 36 -1.99 16.32 -10.61
CA ALA A 36 -2.82 17.10 -11.50
C ALA A 36 -3.57 16.19 -12.50
N TRP A 37 -2.90 15.17 -13.03
CA TRP A 37 -3.51 14.20 -13.92
C TRP A 37 -4.62 13.41 -13.21
N PHE A 38 -4.36 12.90 -12.01
CA PHE A 38 -5.28 12.09 -11.21
C PHE A 38 -6.51 12.91 -10.80
N THR A 39 -6.30 14.15 -10.36
CA THR A 39 -7.38 15.10 -10.08
C THR A 39 -8.24 15.33 -11.33
N GLY A 40 -7.62 15.43 -12.50
CA GLY A 40 -8.31 15.57 -13.79
C GLY A 40 -9.10 14.33 -14.24
N GLN A 41 -8.89 13.16 -13.63
CA GLN A 41 -9.68 11.96 -13.91
C GLN A 41 -11.04 11.95 -13.20
N ARG A 42 -11.29 12.91 -12.33
CA ARG A 42 -12.57 13.03 -11.62
C ARG A 42 -13.70 13.27 -12.63
N ALA A 43 -14.71 12.39 -12.61
CA ALA A 43 -15.87 12.53 -13.47
C ALA A 43 -16.63 13.84 -13.13
N PRO A 44 -17.09 14.61 -14.14
CA PRO A 44 -17.75 15.90 -13.90
C PRO A 44 -19.04 15.81 -13.07
N ASP A 45 -19.68 14.65 -13.06
CA ASP A 45 -20.92 14.34 -12.34
C ASP A 45 -20.67 13.76 -10.94
N LEU A 46 -19.41 13.50 -10.55
CA LEU A 46 -19.09 13.00 -9.22
C LEU A 46 -19.29 14.10 -8.16
N PRO A 47 -20.20 13.93 -7.17
CA PRO A 47 -20.48 14.93 -6.13
C PRO A 47 -19.21 15.40 -5.44
N ALA A 48 -19.02 16.71 -5.23
CA ALA A 48 -17.76 17.28 -4.75
C ALA A 48 -17.25 16.70 -3.41
N ASP A 49 -18.17 16.25 -2.55
CA ASP A 49 -17.90 15.62 -1.27
C ASP A 49 -17.63 14.11 -1.36
N GLN A 50 -17.90 13.48 -2.50
CA GLN A 50 -17.58 12.07 -2.73
C GLN A 50 -16.08 11.90 -3.02
N PRO A 51 -15.32 11.18 -2.18
CA PRO A 51 -13.89 10.96 -2.44
C PRO A 51 -13.67 10.10 -3.69
N LEU A 52 -12.56 10.34 -4.37
CA LEU A 52 -12.04 9.50 -5.46
C LEU A 52 -10.71 8.91 -5.01
N TYR A 53 -10.62 7.59 -4.93
CA TYR A 53 -9.38 6.88 -4.65
C TYR A 53 -8.86 6.16 -5.90
N GLY A 54 -7.53 6.11 -6.03
CA GLY A 54 -6.86 5.38 -7.10
C GLY A 54 -6.34 4.05 -6.57
N TYR A 55 -6.36 2.99 -7.39
CA TYR A 55 -5.92 1.67 -6.97
C TYR A 55 -4.79 1.13 -7.84
N GLY A 56 -3.58 1.04 -7.27
CA GLY A 56 -2.46 0.30 -7.84
C GLY A 56 -2.57 -1.19 -7.52
N LEU A 57 -2.33 -2.04 -8.51
CA LEU A 57 -2.83 -3.42 -8.49
C LEU A 57 -1.86 -4.41 -7.82
N TYR A 58 -2.43 -5.40 -7.11
CA TYR A 58 -1.68 -6.53 -6.55
C TYR A 58 -1.18 -7.47 -7.64
N GLY A 59 0.05 -7.93 -7.51
CA GLY A 59 0.68 -8.84 -8.47
C GLY A 59 0.92 -8.18 -9.83
N GLU A 60 0.88 -6.86 -9.94
CA GLU A 60 1.18 -6.13 -11.16
C GLU A 60 2.69 -6.13 -11.47
N GLN A 61 3.07 -6.34 -12.73
CA GLN A 61 4.44 -6.15 -13.18
C GLN A 61 4.64 -4.69 -13.56
N ARG A 62 5.31 -3.96 -12.69
CA ARG A 62 5.56 -2.53 -12.88
C ARG A 62 6.88 -2.32 -13.58
N SER A 63 6.84 -1.69 -14.75
CA SER A 63 8.02 -1.31 -15.54
C SER A 63 8.81 -0.13 -14.95
N VAL A 64 8.27 0.54 -13.92
CA VAL A 64 8.83 1.75 -13.28
C VAL A 64 10.04 1.49 -12.37
N TYR A 65 10.38 0.23 -12.07
CA TYR A 65 11.48 -0.13 -11.18
C TYR A 65 12.83 -0.27 -11.90
N MET A 66 13.25 0.80 -12.58
CA MET A 66 14.51 0.87 -13.33
C MET A 66 15.67 1.51 -12.56
N ALA A 67 15.40 2.09 -11.39
CA ALA A 67 16.42 2.69 -10.53
C ALA A 67 17.32 1.63 -9.88
N ASP A 68 18.59 1.97 -9.60
CA ASP A 68 19.60 1.02 -9.15
C ASP A 68 19.23 0.32 -7.83
N GLN A 69 18.42 0.93 -6.97
CA GLN A 69 17.94 0.31 -5.72
C GLN A 69 17.03 -0.92 -5.93
N TYR A 70 16.44 -1.09 -7.11
CA TYR A 70 15.60 -2.25 -7.44
C TYR A 70 16.39 -3.40 -8.08
N ARG A 71 17.67 -3.16 -8.38
CA ARG A 71 18.64 -4.18 -8.79
C ARG A 71 19.32 -4.69 -7.54
N ASP A 72 19.28 -6.00 -7.32
CA ASP A 72 19.99 -6.62 -6.21
C ASP A 72 21.19 -7.44 -6.72
N ALA A 73 22.00 -7.93 -5.78
CA ALA A 73 23.10 -8.82 -6.08
C ALA A 73 22.65 -10.24 -6.50
N SER A 74 21.33 -10.51 -6.54
CA SER A 74 20.78 -11.86 -6.75
C SER A 74 20.56 -12.20 -8.23
N GLY A 75 20.65 -11.22 -9.14
CA GLY A 75 20.64 -11.47 -10.59
C GLY A 75 20.38 -10.21 -11.43
N PRO A 76 20.33 -10.36 -12.77
CA PRO A 76 20.07 -9.24 -13.67
C PRO A 76 18.59 -8.80 -13.72
N GLU A 77 17.67 -9.59 -13.18
CA GLU A 77 16.24 -9.29 -13.17
C GLU A 77 15.92 -8.26 -12.08
N PRO A 78 15.31 -7.11 -12.40
CA PRO A 78 14.86 -6.16 -11.39
C PRO A 78 13.60 -6.65 -10.65
N ARG A 79 13.46 -6.26 -9.38
CA ARG A 79 12.21 -6.45 -8.64
C ARG A 79 11.13 -5.59 -9.29
N SER A 80 10.05 -6.22 -9.76
CA SER A 80 9.00 -5.55 -10.53
C SER A 80 7.56 -5.95 -10.21
N ARG A 81 7.35 -7.11 -9.57
CA ARG A 81 6.02 -7.53 -9.14
C ARG A 81 5.63 -6.84 -7.85
N HIS A 82 4.53 -6.11 -7.90
CA HIS A 82 3.96 -5.43 -6.75
C HIS A 82 3.34 -6.43 -5.76
N LEU A 83 3.75 -6.37 -4.49
CA LEU A 83 3.36 -7.32 -3.44
C LEU A 83 2.20 -6.82 -2.56
N GLY A 84 1.80 -5.55 -2.71
CA GLY A 84 0.70 -4.92 -1.99
C GLY A 84 -0.44 -4.47 -2.90
N ILE A 85 -1.36 -3.69 -2.34
CA ILE A 85 -2.30 -2.85 -3.06
C ILE A 85 -2.00 -1.41 -2.66
N ASP A 86 -1.91 -0.53 -3.66
CA ASP A 86 -1.74 0.90 -3.41
C ASP A 86 -3.09 1.60 -3.44
N ILE A 87 -3.39 2.39 -2.43
CA ILE A 87 -4.61 3.21 -2.36
C ILE A 87 -4.19 4.69 -2.40
N PHE A 88 -4.27 5.30 -3.58
CA PHE A 88 -3.97 6.70 -3.82
C PHE A 88 -5.12 7.57 -3.30
N ALA A 89 -4.78 8.50 -2.41
CA ALA A 89 -5.71 9.42 -1.77
C ALA A 89 -4.95 10.68 -1.35
N PRO A 90 -5.62 11.81 -1.05
CA PRO A 90 -4.92 13.02 -0.60
C PRO A 90 -4.00 12.75 0.60
N ALA A 91 -2.84 13.41 0.63
CA ALA A 91 -1.99 13.44 1.83
C ALA A 91 -2.83 13.88 3.05
N GLY A 92 -2.53 13.34 4.23
CA GLY A 92 -3.33 13.56 5.43
C GLY A 92 -4.54 12.62 5.59
N THR A 93 -4.91 11.84 4.57
CA THR A 93 -6.01 10.85 4.70
C THR A 93 -5.68 9.85 5.79
N MET A 94 -6.59 9.62 6.74
CA MET A 94 -6.32 8.80 7.91
C MET A 94 -6.30 7.31 7.57
N VAL A 95 -5.24 6.61 7.96
CA VAL A 95 -5.05 5.16 7.89
C VAL A 95 -5.36 4.53 9.24
N CYS A 96 -6.07 3.40 9.23
CA CYS A 96 -6.59 2.71 10.40
C CYS A 96 -6.25 1.22 10.35
N ALA A 97 -6.22 0.57 11.51
CA ALA A 97 -6.03 -0.87 11.60
C ALA A 97 -7.34 -1.61 11.23
N PRO A 98 -7.40 -2.36 10.11
CA PRO A 98 -8.61 -3.10 9.73
C PRO A 98 -8.86 -4.29 10.65
N LEU A 99 -7.83 -4.76 11.37
CA LEU A 99 -7.85 -5.89 12.29
C LEU A 99 -7.21 -5.49 13.62
N ALA A 100 -7.68 -6.08 14.71
CA ALA A 100 -6.95 -6.02 15.97
C ALA A 100 -5.63 -6.82 15.90
N GLY A 101 -4.64 -6.43 16.69
CA GLY A 101 -3.33 -7.07 16.67
C GLY A 101 -2.36 -6.41 17.62
N ARG A 102 -1.08 -6.44 17.27
CA ARG A 102 0.00 -5.83 18.04
C ARG A 102 0.94 -5.07 17.12
N VAL A 103 1.43 -3.91 17.53
CA VAL A 103 2.45 -3.17 16.78
C VAL A 103 3.73 -4.01 16.76
N HIS A 104 4.11 -4.49 15.58
CA HIS A 104 5.31 -5.29 15.40
C HIS A 104 6.54 -4.40 15.20
N ARG A 105 6.46 -3.44 14.27
CA ARG A 105 7.53 -2.47 13.99
C ARG A 105 6.97 -1.12 13.60
N VAL A 106 7.72 -0.07 13.92
CA VAL A 106 7.51 1.29 13.39
C VAL A 106 8.86 1.78 12.87
N ALA A 107 8.93 2.18 11.60
CA ALA A 107 10.19 2.58 10.98
C ALA A 107 10.03 3.83 10.10
N TYR A 108 11.16 4.44 9.76
CA TYR A 108 11.26 5.50 8.75
C TYR A 108 12.34 5.13 7.74
N ASN A 109 11.93 4.83 6.52
CA ASN A 109 12.77 4.40 5.41
C ASN A 109 13.02 5.60 4.50
N ALA A 110 14.10 6.33 4.79
CA ALA A 110 14.35 7.68 4.26
C ALA A 110 14.95 7.71 2.84
N ASP A 111 15.27 6.55 2.26
CA ASP A 111 15.89 6.50 0.94
C ASP A 111 14.91 6.98 -0.14
N PRO A 112 15.39 7.69 -1.20
CA PRO A 112 14.55 8.07 -2.32
C PRO A 112 13.81 6.87 -2.92
N LEU A 113 12.53 7.04 -3.24
CA LEU A 113 11.64 6.00 -3.78
C LEU A 113 11.45 4.77 -2.86
N ASP A 114 11.81 4.88 -1.57
CA ASP A 114 11.43 3.93 -0.53
C ASP A 114 10.07 4.32 0.10
N TYR A 115 9.69 3.69 1.21
CA TYR A 115 8.37 3.85 1.82
C TYR A 115 8.16 5.14 2.60
N GLY A 116 9.21 5.81 3.08
CA GLY A 116 9.02 6.76 4.18
C GLY A 116 8.60 6.05 5.47
N HIS A 117 7.63 6.59 6.21
CA HIS A 117 7.17 5.94 7.44
C HIS A 117 6.41 4.64 7.16
N THR A 118 6.75 3.60 7.90
CA THR A 118 6.05 2.31 7.88
C THR A 118 5.60 1.89 9.27
N VAL A 119 4.46 1.19 9.31
CA VAL A 119 4.02 0.42 10.46
C VAL A 119 3.83 -1.02 9.99
N ILE A 120 4.29 -1.98 10.80
CA ILE A 120 3.97 -3.40 10.64
C ILE A 120 3.18 -3.83 11.86
N LEU A 121 2.02 -4.44 11.65
CA LEU A 121 1.20 -5.03 12.71
C LEU A 121 1.27 -6.56 12.63
N GLU A 122 1.39 -7.22 13.78
CA GLU A 122 1.24 -8.67 13.93
C GLU A 122 -0.20 -9.02 14.29
N HIS A 123 -0.73 -10.05 13.64
CA HIS A 123 -2.06 -10.60 13.84
C HIS A 123 -1.97 -12.13 13.99
N ARG A 124 -3.10 -12.75 14.36
CA ARG A 124 -3.24 -14.21 14.41
C ARG A 124 -4.51 -14.66 13.71
N THR A 125 -4.44 -15.75 12.96
CA THR A 125 -5.62 -16.42 12.41
C THR A 125 -6.45 -17.06 13.54
N ALA A 126 -7.63 -17.59 13.20
CA ALA A 126 -8.46 -18.32 14.18
C ALA A 126 -7.74 -19.56 14.75
N GLU A 127 -6.82 -20.15 13.97
CA GLU A 127 -5.98 -21.29 14.34
C GLU A 127 -4.71 -20.88 15.08
N GLY A 128 -4.50 -19.57 15.32
CA GLY A 128 -3.36 -19.04 16.06
C GLY A 128 -2.09 -18.82 15.23
N LEU A 129 -2.14 -19.01 13.91
CA LEU A 129 -1.00 -18.79 13.02
C LEU A 129 -0.71 -17.28 12.90
N PRO A 130 0.55 -16.84 13.07
CA PRO A 130 0.90 -15.44 12.92
C PRO A 130 0.88 -15.02 11.46
N PHE A 131 0.46 -13.79 11.21
CA PHE A 131 0.68 -13.07 9.96
C PHE A 131 0.82 -11.58 10.27
N TRP A 132 1.27 -10.80 9.30
CA TRP A 132 1.49 -9.37 9.45
C TRP A 132 0.77 -8.56 8.39
N THR A 133 0.53 -7.29 8.70
CA THR A 133 0.14 -6.29 7.72
C THR A 133 1.15 -5.15 7.73
N LEU A 134 1.58 -4.72 6.54
CA LEU A 134 2.47 -3.58 6.34
C LEU A 134 1.66 -2.40 5.81
N TYR A 135 1.90 -1.23 6.39
CA TYR A 135 1.34 0.07 6.01
C TYR A 135 2.53 0.96 5.66
N GLY A 136 2.71 1.27 4.38
CA GLY A 136 3.77 2.16 3.89
C GLY A 136 3.25 3.55 3.53
N HIS A 137 4.18 4.48 3.25
CA HIS A 137 3.90 5.85 2.81
C HIS A 137 3.05 6.65 3.81
N LEU A 138 3.24 6.35 5.10
CA LEU A 138 2.60 7.08 6.19
C LEU A 138 3.28 8.43 6.42
N GLY A 139 2.53 9.34 7.03
CA GLY A 139 3.00 10.67 7.41
C GLY A 139 2.96 10.90 8.91
N VAL A 140 3.48 12.05 9.32
CA VAL A 140 3.41 12.51 10.71
C VAL A 140 2.14 13.33 11.01
N PRO A 141 1.63 13.32 12.26
CA PRO A 141 2.13 12.55 13.39
C PRO A 141 1.75 11.07 13.30
N LEU A 142 2.72 10.21 13.59
CA LEU A 142 2.41 8.87 14.07
C LEU A 142 1.86 9.06 15.50
N PRO A 143 0.64 8.62 15.84
CA PRO A 143 0.23 8.38 17.21
C PRO A 143 1.33 7.60 17.93
N ALA A 144 1.38 7.66 19.26
CA ALA A 144 2.39 6.95 20.06
C ALA A 144 2.20 5.41 20.01
N LEU A 145 2.41 4.83 18.82
CA LEU A 145 2.42 3.42 18.52
C LEU A 145 3.74 2.85 19.04
N ALA A 146 3.73 2.45 20.30
CA ALA A 146 4.87 1.75 20.87
C ALA A 146 4.95 0.33 20.29
N GLU A 147 6.12 -0.09 19.84
CA GLU A 147 6.35 -1.48 19.46
C GLU A 147 5.98 -2.41 20.62
N GLY A 148 5.22 -3.45 20.29
CA GLY A 148 4.67 -4.38 21.26
C GLY A 148 3.40 -3.93 21.97
N ALA A 149 2.84 -2.75 21.65
CA ALA A 149 1.51 -2.36 22.13
C ALA A 149 0.39 -3.05 21.34
N ASP A 150 -0.74 -3.29 22.00
CA ASP A 150 -1.94 -3.78 21.32
C ASP A 150 -2.56 -2.69 20.46
N ILE A 151 -3.18 -3.10 19.35
CA ILE A 151 -3.95 -2.23 18.46
C ILE A 151 -5.37 -2.78 18.32
N ALA A 152 -6.36 -1.92 18.53
CA ALA A 152 -7.77 -2.28 18.38
C ALA A 152 -8.20 -2.22 16.91
N ILE A 153 -9.25 -2.98 16.58
CA ILE A 153 -9.91 -2.86 15.28
C ILE A 153 -10.43 -1.43 15.08
N GLY A 154 -10.13 -0.85 13.92
CA GLY A 154 -10.47 0.52 13.55
C GLY A 154 -9.65 1.60 14.26
N GLN A 155 -8.62 1.25 15.04
CA GLN A 155 -7.75 2.24 15.68
C GLN A 155 -6.92 2.99 14.63
N ASP A 156 -6.75 4.29 14.85
CA ASP A 156 -5.94 5.16 13.98
C ASP A 156 -4.47 4.74 14.03
N ILE A 157 -3.86 4.64 12.85
CA ILE A 157 -2.44 4.33 12.69
C ILE A 157 -1.66 5.60 12.38
N ALA A 158 -2.04 6.34 11.33
CA ALA A 158 -1.33 7.52 10.88
C ALA A 158 -2.10 8.20 9.73
N PRO A 159 -1.89 9.50 9.47
CA PRO A 159 -2.24 10.06 8.17
C PRO A 159 -1.34 9.49 7.05
N LEU A 160 -1.78 9.62 5.80
CA LEU A 160 -0.90 9.47 4.63
C LEU A 160 0.14 10.57 4.59
N GLY A 161 1.36 10.20 4.22
CA GLY A 161 2.47 11.12 4.04
C GLY A 161 2.38 11.91 2.75
N ASP A 162 2.91 13.12 2.77
CA ASP A 162 3.14 13.87 1.54
C ASP A 162 4.44 13.43 0.85
N TRP A 163 4.68 14.00 -0.34
CA TRP A 163 5.85 13.69 -1.16
C TRP A 163 7.21 13.91 -0.47
N HIS A 164 7.31 14.73 0.58
CA HIS A 164 8.56 15.02 1.26
C HIS A 164 8.95 13.92 2.26
N GLU A 165 7.97 13.20 2.78
CA GLU A 165 8.17 12.20 3.83
C GLU A 165 7.89 10.76 3.38
N ASN A 166 7.21 10.56 2.25
CA ASN A 166 6.80 9.23 1.78
C ASN A 166 7.75 8.58 0.75
N GLY A 167 8.96 9.12 0.56
CA GLY A 167 9.92 8.64 -0.44
C GLY A 167 9.83 9.32 -1.81
N GLY A 168 9.02 10.37 -1.96
CA GLY A 168 8.88 11.09 -3.23
C GLY A 168 7.87 10.44 -4.17
N TRP A 169 6.86 9.77 -3.62
CA TRP A 169 5.73 9.21 -4.36
C TRP A 169 4.51 10.12 -4.24
N ALA A 170 3.61 10.04 -5.21
CA ALA A 170 2.26 10.57 -5.07
C ALA A 170 1.62 9.97 -3.80
N PRO A 171 0.92 10.76 -2.96
CA PRO A 171 0.37 10.25 -1.71
C PRO A 171 -0.54 9.02 -1.90
N HIS A 172 -0.18 7.93 -1.22
CA HIS A 172 -0.94 6.68 -1.25
C HIS A 172 -0.63 5.85 -0.01
N LEU A 173 -1.49 4.88 0.30
CA LEU A 173 -1.17 3.79 1.22
C LEU A 173 -0.63 2.61 0.41
N HIS A 174 0.54 2.08 0.76
CA HIS A 174 0.92 0.70 0.39
C HIS A 174 0.41 -0.24 1.48
N PHE A 175 -0.54 -1.11 1.16
CA PHE A 175 -1.08 -2.10 2.10
C PHE A 175 -0.73 -3.53 1.63
N GLN A 176 -0.07 -4.29 2.51
CA GLN A 176 0.41 -5.63 2.17
C GLN A 176 0.18 -6.60 3.32
N ILE A 177 -0.28 -7.81 3.00
CA ILE A 177 -0.31 -8.95 3.93
C ILE A 177 1.04 -9.68 3.83
N ILE A 178 1.57 -10.15 4.94
CA ILE A 178 2.83 -10.90 4.99
C ILE A 178 2.61 -12.16 5.85
N THR A 179 2.95 -13.33 5.33
CA THR A 179 2.86 -14.62 6.05
C THR A 179 4.21 -15.07 6.61
N SER A 180 5.31 -14.47 6.15
CA SER A 180 6.66 -14.68 6.66
C SER A 180 7.49 -13.41 6.48
N LEU A 181 8.08 -12.92 7.57
CA LEU A 181 9.00 -11.77 7.54
C LEU A 181 10.39 -12.13 6.96
N LEU A 182 10.62 -13.39 6.58
CA LEU A 182 11.91 -13.89 6.11
C LEU A 182 13.01 -13.54 7.13
N THR A 183 14.08 -12.88 6.68
CA THR A 183 15.16 -12.38 7.53
C THR A 183 15.01 -10.89 7.87
N GLN A 184 13.93 -10.24 7.44
CA GLN A 184 13.71 -8.80 7.62
C GLN A 184 13.26 -8.49 9.04
N THR A 185 13.90 -7.50 9.68
CA THR A 185 13.61 -7.13 11.08
C THR A 185 13.46 -5.63 11.31
N GLY A 186 13.82 -4.80 10.32
CA GLY A 186 13.92 -3.35 10.44
C GLY A 186 12.68 -2.55 10.05
N GLY A 187 11.56 -3.19 9.68
CA GLY A 187 10.35 -2.49 9.26
C GLY A 187 10.30 -2.08 7.78
N ASN A 188 11.34 -2.43 7.00
CA ASN A 188 11.39 -2.28 5.54
C ASN A 188 11.21 -3.62 4.83
N PHE A 189 10.01 -4.20 4.90
CA PHE A 189 9.74 -5.46 4.20
C PHE A 189 9.53 -5.18 2.70
N PHE A 190 9.98 -6.10 1.84
CA PHE A 190 9.91 -5.94 0.39
C PHE A 190 8.47 -5.66 -0.08
N GLY A 191 8.27 -4.51 -0.75
CA GLY A 191 7.02 -4.16 -1.44
C GLY A 191 6.94 -4.63 -2.88
N VAL A 192 8.11 -5.00 -3.43
CA VAL A 192 8.26 -5.53 -4.78
C VAL A 192 9.16 -6.74 -4.78
N GLY A 193 8.80 -7.73 -5.59
CA GLY A 193 9.57 -8.95 -5.80
C GLY A 193 9.93 -9.15 -7.27
N HIS A 194 10.87 -10.05 -7.53
CA HIS A 194 11.14 -10.53 -8.90
C HIS A 194 9.91 -11.23 -9.48
N ASP A 195 9.69 -11.02 -10.78
CA ASP A 195 8.57 -11.62 -11.49
C ASP A 195 8.74 -13.14 -11.59
N SER A 196 9.97 -13.60 -11.85
CA SER A 196 10.31 -15.02 -11.92
C SER A 196 10.01 -15.80 -10.63
N LEU A 197 9.95 -15.11 -9.49
CA LEU A 197 9.67 -15.69 -8.16
C LEU A 197 8.22 -15.49 -7.71
N TRP A 198 7.33 -15.00 -8.57
CA TRP A 198 5.93 -14.75 -8.23
C TRP A 198 5.20 -15.93 -7.55
N PRO A 199 5.38 -17.20 -7.96
CA PRO A 199 4.77 -18.33 -7.27
C PRO A 199 5.18 -18.46 -5.80
N VAL A 200 6.34 -17.93 -5.41
CA VAL A 200 6.81 -17.87 -4.02
C VAL A 200 6.30 -16.59 -3.37
N TRP A 201 6.48 -15.44 -4.02
CA TRP A 201 6.08 -14.15 -3.48
C TRP A 201 4.60 -14.08 -3.13
N SER A 202 3.72 -14.64 -3.97
CA SER A 202 2.27 -14.69 -3.73
C SER A 202 1.87 -15.57 -2.53
N THR A 203 2.74 -16.46 -2.05
CA THR A 203 2.52 -17.22 -0.81
C THR A 203 2.98 -16.44 0.43
N ILE A 204 4.03 -15.64 0.27
CA ILE A 204 4.59 -14.79 1.33
C ILE A 204 3.73 -13.54 1.51
N SER A 205 3.27 -12.95 0.41
CA SER A 205 2.44 -11.75 0.37
C SER A 205 1.18 -12.05 -0.44
N PRO A 206 0.15 -12.66 0.16
CA PRO A 206 -1.10 -12.96 -0.53
C PRO A 206 -1.90 -11.69 -0.81
N ASP A 207 -2.93 -11.81 -1.66
CA ASP A 207 -3.79 -10.69 -2.09
C ASP A 207 -4.34 -9.90 -0.88
N PRO A 208 -3.95 -8.61 -0.73
CA PRO A 208 -4.43 -7.79 0.37
C PRO A 208 -5.95 -7.57 0.34
N ASN A 209 -6.62 -7.81 -0.78
CA ASN A 209 -8.07 -7.72 -0.88
C ASN A 209 -8.81 -8.77 -0.02
N LEU A 210 -8.12 -9.80 0.46
CA LEU A 210 -8.60 -10.70 1.53
C LEU A 210 -9.02 -9.94 2.80
N ILE A 211 -8.39 -8.78 3.06
CA ILE A 211 -8.72 -7.88 4.17
C ILE A 211 -9.46 -6.64 3.66
N LEU A 212 -9.00 -5.99 2.58
CA LEU A 212 -9.55 -4.71 2.14
C LEU A 212 -11.00 -4.79 1.63
N ARG A 213 -11.39 -5.93 1.06
CA ARG A 213 -12.75 -6.21 0.53
C ARG A 213 -13.24 -5.21 -0.52
N LEU A 214 -12.32 -4.56 -1.23
CA LEU A 214 -12.61 -3.62 -2.31
C LEU A 214 -13.45 -4.30 -3.41
N PRO A 215 -14.36 -3.56 -4.06
CA PRO A 215 -15.19 -4.10 -5.12
C PRO A 215 -14.32 -4.55 -6.30
N ASN A 216 -14.67 -5.66 -6.95
CA ASN A 216 -13.90 -6.19 -8.10
C ASN A 216 -13.66 -5.15 -9.21
N ALA A 217 -14.60 -4.22 -9.40
CA ALA A 217 -14.48 -3.15 -10.37
C ALA A 217 -13.31 -2.17 -10.07
N ALA A 218 -12.82 -2.12 -8.84
CA ALA A 218 -11.63 -1.37 -8.46
C ALA A 218 -10.35 -1.87 -9.14
N PHE A 219 -10.34 -3.13 -9.60
CA PHE A 219 -9.18 -3.78 -10.19
C PHE A 219 -9.29 -4.00 -11.71
N GLY A 220 -10.47 -3.75 -12.29
CA GLY A 220 -10.72 -3.95 -13.71
C GLY A 220 -10.67 -2.65 -14.50
N LEU A 221 -9.86 -2.60 -15.55
CA LEU A 221 -10.28 -1.88 -16.76
C LEU A 221 -11.40 -2.74 -17.38
N LYS A 222 -12.54 -2.16 -17.75
CA LYS A 222 -13.57 -2.89 -18.49
C LYS A 222 -12.93 -3.57 -19.72
N GLY A 223 -12.94 -4.90 -19.76
CA GLY A 223 -12.59 -5.69 -20.95
C GLY A 223 -11.34 -6.55 -20.84
N LEU A 224 -11.48 -7.70 -20.16
CA LEU A 224 -10.94 -9.00 -20.58
C LEU A 224 -12.07 -10.02 -20.45
#